data_AF-A0A4Q0QAT9-F1
#
_entry.id   AF-A0A4Q0QAT9-F1
#
_cell.length_a   1.000
_cell.length_b   1.000
_cell.length_c   1.000
_cell.angle_alpha   90.00
_cell.angle_beta   90.00
_cell.angle_gamma   90.00
#
_symmetry.space_group_name_H-M   'P 1'
#
loop_
_entity.id
_entity.type
_entity.pdbx_description
1 polymer ?
#
loop_
_entity_poly.entity_id
_entity_poly.type
_entity_poly.pdbx_seq_one_letter_code
_entity_poly.pdbx_strand_id
1 'polypeptide(L)'
;MAGDSRTGVKVPLSVQEEEFAAACRDFVLERRPDLAASIIIVDNQLRIANDPHVRVSFVELGLARLVRVLHLAIEGKAITLKRVPRLLFDLSRFRRKILRALGRDDRGQRVGK
;
A
#
# COMPACT_ATOMS: atom_id res chain seq x y z
N MET A 1 23.39 22.77 -0.24
CA MET A 1 23.94 21.63 -1.01
C MET A 1 24.23 20.49 -0.06
N ALA A 2 23.87 19.28 -0.51
CA ALA A 2 24.31 17.93 -0.12
C ALA A 2 24.14 17.44 1.34
N GLY A 3 23.62 16.21 1.45
CA GLY A 3 23.68 15.35 2.64
C GLY A 3 22.33 15.24 3.36
N ASP A 4 21.62 14.12 3.40
CA ASP A 4 21.95 12.78 2.98
C ASP A 4 20.62 12.01 2.88
N SER A 5 20.49 11.20 1.83
CA SER A 5 19.71 9.96 1.82
C SER A 5 18.34 10.01 2.50
N ARG A 6 17.30 10.41 1.74
CA ARG A 6 15.89 10.08 1.97
C ARG A 6 15.78 8.56 2.21
N THR A 7 15.92 8.13 3.45
CA THR A 7 15.61 6.79 3.92
C THR A 7 14.11 6.66 3.80
N GLY A 8 13.65 6.27 2.63
CA GLY A 8 12.26 5.96 2.34
C GLY A 8 12.18 4.53 1.87
N VAL A 9 11.13 3.82 2.25
CA VAL A 9 10.83 2.51 1.69
C VAL A 9 10.48 2.69 0.22
N LYS A 10 11.22 2.01 -0.63
CA LYS A 10 11.07 2.01 -2.08
C LYS A 10 10.52 0.65 -2.50
N VAL A 11 9.33 0.64 -3.11
CA VAL A 11 8.70 -0.58 -3.59
C VAL A 11 8.49 -0.47 -5.10
N PRO A 12 9.19 -1.28 -5.92
CA PRO A 12 8.91 -1.32 -7.35
C PRO A 12 7.49 -1.85 -7.58
N LEU A 13 6.80 -1.37 -8.60
CA LEU A 13 5.41 -1.71 -8.92
C LEU A 13 5.31 -2.22 -10.36
N SER A 14 4.44 -3.19 -10.59
CA SER A 14 3.86 -3.44 -11.91
C SER A 14 2.73 -2.45 -12.19
N VAL A 15 2.27 -2.38 -13.44
CA VAL A 15 1.16 -1.48 -13.85
C VAL A 15 -0.07 -1.64 -12.96
N GLN A 16 -0.50 -2.88 -12.68
CA GLN A 16 -1.65 -3.13 -11.80
C GLN A 16 -1.40 -2.73 -10.34
N GLU A 17 -0.16 -2.89 -9.85
CA GLU A 17 0.20 -2.49 -8.49
C GLU A 17 0.30 -0.96 -8.35
N GLU A 18 0.54 -0.25 -9.45
CA GLU A 18 0.51 1.22 -9.48
C GLU A 18 -0.90 1.75 -9.26
N GLU A 19 -1.90 1.16 -9.91
CA GLU A 19 -3.31 1.50 -9.67
C GLU A 19 -3.70 1.24 -8.20
N PHE A 20 -3.26 0.12 -7.63
CA PHE A 20 -3.49 -0.19 -6.21
C PHE A 20 -2.78 0.79 -5.29
N ALA A 21 -1.52 1.14 -5.58
CA ALA A 21 -0.76 2.11 -4.80
C ALA A 21 -1.39 3.50 -4.87
N ALA A 22 -1.90 3.91 -6.04
CA ALA A 22 -2.59 5.18 -6.24
C ALA A 22 -3.87 5.24 -5.40
N ALA A 23 -4.72 4.21 -5.48
CA ALA A 23 -5.92 4.12 -4.65
C ALA A 23 -5.58 4.16 -3.15
N CYS A 24 -4.57 3.41 -2.71
CA CYS A 24 -4.09 3.46 -1.32
C CYS A 24 -3.65 4.88 -0.92
N ARG A 25 -2.88 5.57 -1.77
CA ARG A 25 -2.43 6.94 -1.52
C ARG A 25 -3.63 7.87 -1.39
N ASP A 26 -4.58 7.81 -2.32
CA ASP A 26 -5.74 8.70 -2.32
C ASP A 26 -6.59 8.50 -1.06
N PHE A 27 -6.85 7.26 -0.63
CA PHE A 27 -7.53 6.97 0.63
C PHE A 27 -6.80 7.51 1.87
N VAL A 28 -5.46 7.51 1.86
CA VAL A 28 -4.67 8.12 2.94
C VAL A 28 -4.86 9.63 2.92
N LEU A 29 -4.77 10.26 1.76
CA LEU A 29 -4.83 11.72 1.61
C LEU A 29 -6.22 12.30 1.85
N GLU A 30 -7.28 11.53 1.59
CA GLU A 30 -8.65 11.88 2.00
C GLU A 30 -8.76 12.13 3.52
N ARG A 31 -7.92 11.45 4.33
CA ARG A 31 -7.94 11.54 5.79
C ARG A 31 -6.78 12.37 6.35
N ARG A 32 -5.62 12.30 5.72
CA ARG A 32 -4.36 12.94 6.13
C ARG A 32 -3.67 13.59 4.92
N PRO A 33 -4.20 14.73 4.42
CA PRO A 33 -3.68 15.40 3.24
C PRO A 33 -2.23 15.92 3.44
N ASP A 34 -1.83 16.15 4.68
CA ASP A 34 -0.48 16.53 5.09
C ASP A 34 0.60 15.51 4.68
N LEU A 35 0.23 14.26 4.44
CA LEU A 35 1.17 13.21 4.02
C LEU A 35 1.48 13.20 2.51
N ALA A 36 0.95 14.13 1.72
CA ALA A 36 1.07 14.11 0.26
C ALA A 36 2.53 14.05 -0.25
N ALA A 37 3.45 14.72 0.43
CA ALA A 37 4.88 14.69 0.11
C ALA A 37 5.63 13.45 0.62
N SER A 38 5.01 12.69 1.53
CA SER A 38 5.60 11.52 2.20
C SER A 38 5.23 10.19 1.54
N ILE A 39 4.23 10.20 0.66
CA ILE A 39 3.77 9.03 -0.12
C ILE A 39 3.73 9.42 -1.59
N ILE A 40 4.77 9.01 -2.33
CA ILE A 40 4.98 9.39 -3.73
C ILE A 40 4.92 8.14 -4.60
N ILE A 41 4.28 8.25 -5.76
CA ILE A 41 4.30 7.23 -6.81
C ILE A 41 4.93 7.88 -8.04
N VAL A 42 6.06 7.34 -8.49
CA VAL A 42 6.82 7.86 -9.63
C VAL A 42 7.67 6.76 -10.23
N ASP A 43 7.85 6.72 -11.55
CA ASP A 43 8.68 5.75 -12.27
C ASP A 43 8.39 4.29 -11.86
N ASN A 44 7.10 3.90 -11.82
CA ASN A 44 6.64 2.59 -11.40
C ASN A 44 7.12 2.21 -9.99
N GLN A 45 7.25 3.18 -9.09
CA GLN A 45 7.77 2.98 -7.74
C GLN A 45 6.94 3.72 -6.71
N LEU A 46 6.49 3.00 -5.69
CA LEU A 46 5.96 3.58 -4.46
C LEU A 46 7.12 3.93 -3.54
N ARG A 47 7.17 5.19 -3.12
CA ARG A 47 8.13 5.73 -2.16
C ARG A 47 7.35 6.21 -0.93
N ILE A 48 7.62 5.59 0.21
CA ILE A 48 7.05 5.96 1.51
C ILE A 48 8.18 6.45 2.40
N ALA A 49 8.06 7.65 2.97
CA ALA A 49 9.03 8.15 3.94
C ALA A 49 9.22 7.15 5.10
N ASN A 50 10.45 6.96 5.61
CA ASN A 50 10.70 6.07 6.74
C ASN A 50 10.32 6.72 8.08
N ASP A 51 9.07 7.19 8.14
CA ASP A 51 8.42 7.69 9.33
C ASP A 51 7.35 6.66 9.76
N PRO A 52 7.36 6.18 11.01
CA PRO A 52 6.37 5.23 11.51
C PRO A 52 4.93 5.67 11.28
N HIS A 53 4.61 6.95 11.47
CA HIS A 53 3.26 7.48 11.28
C HIS A 53 2.82 7.44 9.81
N VAL A 54 3.73 7.68 8.87
CA VAL A 54 3.44 7.58 7.43
C VAL A 54 3.22 6.13 7.04
N ARG A 55 4.08 5.21 7.50
CA ARG A 55 3.98 3.77 7.23
C ARG A 55 2.70 3.17 7.79
N VAL A 56 2.37 3.50 9.05
CA VAL A 56 1.13 3.10 9.73
C VAL A 56 -0.08 3.58 8.94
N SER A 57 -0.13 4.86 8.56
CA SER A 57 -1.26 5.38 7.80
C SER A 57 -1.42 4.75 6.43
N PHE A 58 -0.33 4.47 5.72
CA PHE A 58 -0.43 3.76 4.45
C PHE A 58 -1.07 2.37 4.61
N VAL A 59 -0.74 1.64 5.68
CA VAL A 59 -1.32 0.33 5.96
C VAL A 59 -2.78 0.43 6.41
N GLU A 60 -3.06 1.28 7.38
CA GLU A 60 -4.36 1.31 8.09
C GLU A 60 -5.42 2.11 7.35
N LEU A 61 -5.03 3.17 6.63
CA LEU A 61 -5.96 4.00 5.87
C LEU A 61 -5.96 3.63 4.39
N GLY A 62 -4.79 3.36 3.80
CA GLY A 62 -4.67 3.00 2.38
C GLY A 62 -5.02 1.55 2.11
N LEU A 63 -4.15 0.65 2.57
CA LEU A 63 -4.20 -0.77 2.22
C LEU A 63 -5.45 -1.47 2.77
N ALA A 64 -5.83 -1.19 4.02
CA ALA A 64 -7.05 -1.75 4.60
C ALA A 64 -8.31 -1.27 3.87
N ARG A 65 -8.35 0.00 3.45
CA ARG A 65 -9.47 0.56 2.69
C ARG A 65 -9.56 -0.05 1.30
N LEU A 66 -8.44 -0.21 0.60
CA LEU A 66 -8.40 -0.87 -0.70
C LEU A 66 -8.99 -2.28 -0.63
N VAL A 67 -8.56 -3.09 0.34
CA VAL A 67 -9.10 -4.46 0.53
C VAL A 67 -10.60 -4.41 0.78
N ARG A 68 -11.07 -3.51 1.65
CA ARG A 68 -12.50 -3.38 1.95
C ARG A 68 -13.32 -2.95 0.72
N VAL A 69 -12.85 -1.96 -0.04
CA VAL A 69 -13.55 -1.47 -1.24
C VAL A 69 -13.63 -2.56 -2.30
N LEU A 70 -12.55 -3.33 -2.50
CA LEU A 70 -12.55 -4.43 -3.45
C LEU A 70 -13.51 -5.55 -3.04
N HIS A 71 -13.56 -5.92 -1.75
CA HIS A 71 -14.56 -6.89 -1.27
C HIS A 71 -16.00 -6.39 -1.51
N LEU A 72 -16.29 -5.13 -1.16
CA LEU A 72 -17.62 -4.55 -1.40
C LEU A 72 -17.98 -4.49 -2.88
N ALA A 73 -17.01 -4.21 -3.77
CA ALA A 73 -17.24 -4.20 -5.21
C ALA A 73 -17.52 -5.60 -5.77
N ILE A 74 -16.89 -6.63 -5.20
CA ILE A 74 -17.16 -8.04 -5.55
C ILE A 74 -18.56 -8.44 -5.07
N GLU A 75 -18.90 -8.17 -3.82
CA GLU A 75 -20.21 -8.46 -3.22
C GLU A 75 -21.34 -7.74 -3.97
N GLY A 76 -21.12 -6.47 -4.32
CA GLY A 76 -22.04 -5.65 -5.11
C GLY A 76 -22.08 -6.00 -6.60
N LYS A 77 -21.35 -7.03 -7.06
CA LYS A 77 -21.27 -7.48 -8.46
C LYS A 77 -20.80 -6.39 -9.44
N ALA A 78 -20.11 -5.35 -8.95
CA ALA A 78 -19.51 -4.31 -9.77
C ALA A 78 -18.29 -4.83 -10.56
N ILE A 79 -17.75 -5.98 -10.16
CA ILE A 79 -16.63 -6.66 -10.84
C ILE A 79 -17.15 -7.96 -11.45
N THR A 80 -16.89 -8.17 -12.74
CA THR A 80 -17.25 -9.42 -13.42
C THR A 80 -16.61 -10.61 -12.73
N LEU A 81 -17.40 -11.64 -12.41
CA LEU A 81 -16.95 -12.84 -11.69
C LEU A 81 -15.70 -13.50 -12.29
N LYS A 82 -15.57 -13.50 -13.63
CA LYS A 82 -14.39 -14.03 -14.33
C LYS A 82 -13.07 -13.33 -13.97
N ARG A 83 -13.12 -12.06 -13.56
CA ARG A 83 -11.95 -11.26 -13.18
C ARG A 83 -11.59 -11.38 -11.70
N VAL A 84 -12.55 -11.79 -10.85
CA VAL A 84 -12.39 -11.82 -9.39
C VAL A 84 -11.20 -12.66 -8.92
N PRO A 85 -10.98 -13.91 -9.40
CA PRO A 85 -9.87 -14.73 -8.91
C PRO A 85 -8.50 -14.07 -9.15
N ARG A 86 -8.31 -13.50 -10.35
CA ARG A 86 -7.05 -12.83 -10.70
C ARG A 86 -6.85 -11.57 -9.87
N LEU A 87 -7.91 -10.78 -9.70
CA LEU A 87 -7.85 -9.55 -8.92
C LEU A 87 -7.50 -9.81 -7.45
N LEU A 88 -8.10 -10.83 -6.84
CA LEU A 88 -7.77 -11.23 -5.46
C LEU A 88 -6.34 -11.74 -5.33
N PHE A 89 -5.85 -12.48 -6.33
CA PHE A 89 -4.46 -12.93 -6.37
C PHE A 89 -3.49 -11.75 -6.44
N ASP A 90 -3.73 -10.81 -7.37
CA ASP A 90 -2.90 -9.62 -7.55
C ASP A 90 -2.94 -8.71 -6.31
N LEU A 91 -4.11 -8.52 -5.69
CA LEU A 91 -4.27 -7.78 -4.43
C LEU A 91 -3.50 -8.44 -3.28
N SER A 92 -3.60 -9.77 -3.13
CA SER A 92 -2.88 -10.52 -2.10
C SER A 92 -1.36 -10.44 -2.29
N ARG A 93 -0.90 -10.50 -3.54
CA ARG A 93 0.52 -10.33 -3.88
C ARG A 93 0.99 -8.91 -3.55
N PHE A 94 0.24 -7.89 -3.95
CA PHE A 94 0.52 -6.49 -3.64
C PHE A 94 0.58 -6.26 -2.13
N ARG A 95 -0.44 -6.68 -1.38
CA ARG A 95 -0.49 -6.54 0.10
C ARG A 95 0.74 -7.14 0.77
N ARG A 96 1.09 -8.39 0.44
CA ARG A 96 2.28 -9.05 1.01
C ARG A 96 3.57 -8.31 0.69
N LYS A 97 3.70 -7.83 -0.55
CA LYS A 97 4.86 -7.07 -1.01
C LYS A 97 5.02 -5.76 -0.25
N ILE A 98 3.95 -4.99 -0.09
CA ILE A 98 3.94 -3.75 0.70
C ILE A 98 4.31 -4.04 2.16
N LEU A 99 3.64 -4.99 2.80
CA LEU A 99 3.85 -5.29 4.22
C LEU A 99 5.28 -5.73 4.52
N ARG A 100 5.86 -6.59 3.67
CA ARG A 100 7.28 -6.98 3.75
C ARG A 100 8.21 -5.78 3.59
N ALA A 101 7.98 -4.94 2.59
CA ALA A 101 8.81 -3.75 2.37
C ALA A 101 8.73 -2.77 3.54
N LEU A 102 7.56 -2.66 4.16
CA LEU A 102 7.33 -1.89 5.37
C LEU A 102 7.73 -2.62 6.66
N GLY A 103 8.47 -3.73 6.61
CA GLY A 103 8.94 -4.46 7.80
C GLY A 103 7.83 -4.96 8.73
N ARG A 104 6.57 -4.97 8.29
CA ARG A 104 5.45 -5.62 8.97
C ARG A 104 5.34 -7.02 8.38
N ASP A 105 6.24 -7.91 8.76
CA ASP A 105 6.04 -9.33 8.49
C ASP A 105 4.88 -9.83 9.37
N ASP A 106 4.02 -10.69 8.83
CA ASP A 106 2.89 -11.33 9.54
C ASP A 106 3.39 -12.34 10.62
N ARG A 107 4.64 -12.19 11.09
CA ARG A 107 5.34 -13.07 12.04
C ARG A 107 6.28 -12.26 12.96
N GLY A 108 5.70 -11.34 13.74
CA GLY A 108 6.44 -10.47 14.66
C GLY A 108 5.96 -10.47 16.11
N GLN A 109 5.11 -11.41 16.53
CA GLN A 109 4.81 -11.64 17.95
C GLN A 109 5.26 -13.05 18.32
N ARG A 110 6.57 -13.24 18.51
CA ARG A 110 7.17 -14.29 19.35
C ARG A 110 8.62 -13.92 19.73
N VAL A 111 8.73 -13.50 20.99
CA VAL A 111 9.81 -13.76 21.98
C VAL A 111 11.17 -13.04 21.87
N GLY A 112 11.52 -12.36 22.97
CA GLY A 112 12.88 -12.09 23.47
C GLY A 112 13.04 -10.62 23.91
N LYS A 113 13.08 -10.24 25.20
CA LYS A 113 13.36 -10.92 26.47
C LYS A 113 12.39 -10.40 27.54
#